data_AF-A0A7C3C0X1-F1
#
_entry.id   AF-A0A7C3C0X1-F1
#
_cell.length_a   1.000
_cell.length_b   1.000
_cell.length_c   1.000
_cell.angle_alpha   90.00
_cell.angle_beta   90.00
_cell.angle_gamma   90.00
#
_symmetry.space_group_name_H-M   'P 1'
#
loop_
_entity.id
_entity.type
_entity.pdbx_description
1 polymer ?
#
loop_
_entity_poly.entity_id
_entity_poly.type
_entity_poly.pdbx_seq_one_letter_code
_entity_poly.pdbx_strand_id
1 'polypeptide(L)'
;MRRWLLLAAMLGLARAGAGDFLVLSWPGPEVPYALIEELKPAGVLLFASNFEEGPGPIHELKRRYPDLLVFTDQEGGPFNSFRPPGVPRFPGAMALGAADDPELTRRVARGIGQEVCYAGVDADFAPVLDVNTNPKNPIIGIRSFGADPERVTRHGLAFIRGLEDAGVLATAKHFPGHGDTSVDSHLGLPVYKRGSLPEIEQRHLPPFEAAVRAGV
;
A
#
# COMPACT_ATOMS: atom_id res chain seq x y z
N MET A 1 2.28 -4.09 -44.21
CA MET A 1 1.43 -4.37 -43.02
C MET A 1 1.90 -5.53 -42.13
N ARG A 2 2.42 -6.66 -42.65
CA ARG A 2 2.80 -7.83 -41.80
C ARG A 2 4.03 -7.64 -40.89
N ARG A 3 4.96 -6.75 -41.21
CA ARG A 3 6.19 -6.51 -40.41
C ARG A 3 5.95 -5.78 -39.08
N TRP A 4 4.93 -4.93 -39.00
CA TRP A 4 4.63 -4.13 -37.80
C TRP A 4 3.88 -4.94 -36.73
N LEU A 5 3.02 -5.88 -37.14
CA LEU A 5 2.33 -6.81 -36.21
C LEU A 5 3.31 -7.78 -35.55
N LEU A 6 4.33 -8.24 -36.29
CA LEU A 6 5.42 -9.04 -35.74
C LEU A 6 6.29 -8.22 -34.77
N LEU A 7 6.56 -6.95 -35.08
CA LEU A 7 7.30 -6.06 -34.19
C LEU A 7 6.52 -5.78 -32.89
N ALA A 8 5.21 -5.57 -32.96
CA ALA A 8 4.35 -5.39 -31.79
C ALA A 8 4.31 -6.67 -30.93
N ALA A 9 4.20 -7.85 -31.55
CA ALA A 9 4.25 -9.13 -30.84
C ALA A 9 5.63 -9.41 -30.22
N MET A 10 6.73 -9.01 -30.89
CA MET A 10 8.10 -9.15 -30.36
C MET A 10 8.44 -8.10 -29.29
N LEU A 11 7.76 -6.97 -29.27
CA LEU A 11 7.85 -5.94 -28.22
C LEU A 11 6.98 -6.25 -27.00
N GLY A 12 6.34 -7.42 -26.93
CA GLY A 12 5.47 -7.77 -25.80
C GLY A 12 4.20 -6.91 -25.73
N LEU A 13 3.80 -6.25 -26.83
CA LEU A 13 2.44 -5.71 -26.97
C LEU A 13 1.48 -6.88 -27.22
N ALA A 14 1.50 -7.85 -26.30
CA ALA A 14 0.43 -8.80 -26.14
C ALA A 14 -0.86 -8.00 -25.92
N ARG A 15 -1.97 -8.46 -26.50
CA ARG A 15 -3.27 -7.97 -26.05
C ARG A 15 -3.34 -8.27 -24.55
N ALA A 16 -3.43 -7.23 -23.74
CA ALA A 16 -3.60 -7.40 -22.30
C ALA A 16 -4.76 -8.38 -22.05
N GLY A 17 -4.49 -9.43 -21.29
CA GLY A 17 -5.50 -10.34 -20.81
C GLY A 17 -6.31 -9.68 -19.70
N ALA A 18 -7.51 -10.18 -19.41
CA ALA A 18 -8.28 -9.68 -18.27
C ALA A 18 -7.49 -9.80 -16.95
N GLY A 19 -6.63 -10.84 -16.83
CA GLY A 19 -5.76 -11.07 -15.68
C GLY A 19 -4.75 -9.94 -15.41
N ASP A 20 -4.27 -9.24 -16.44
CA ASP A 20 -3.30 -8.15 -16.29
C ASP A 20 -3.85 -6.95 -15.48
N PHE A 21 -5.16 -6.92 -15.23
CA PHE A 21 -5.85 -5.90 -14.44
C PHE A 21 -6.43 -6.45 -13.13
N LEU A 22 -6.11 -7.69 -12.77
CA LEU A 22 -6.63 -8.34 -11.57
C LEU A 22 -5.54 -8.51 -10.51
N VAL A 23 -5.94 -8.24 -9.27
CA VAL A 23 -5.19 -8.61 -8.06
C VAL A 23 -6.08 -9.58 -7.28
N LEU A 24 -5.57 -10.78 -6.99
CA LEU A 24 -6.31 -11.80 -6.24
C LEU A 24 -5.95 -11.78 -4.76
N SER A 25 -6.91 -12.11 -3.90
CA SER A 25 -6.66 -12.38 -2.48
C SER A 25 -7.46 -13.60 -2.06
N TRP A 26 -7.01 -14.28 -1.02
CA TRP A 26 -7.66 -15.46 -0.44
C TRP A 26 -7.37 -15.54 1.06
N PRO A 27 -8.23 -16.20 1.85
CA PRO A 27 -7.97 -16.42 3.27
C PRO A 27 -7.01 -17.59 3.50
N GLY A 28 -6.19 -17.47 4.54
CA GLY A 28 -5.35 -18.57 5.04
C GLY A 28 -4.05 -18.78 4.25
N PRO A 29 -3.19 -19.71 4.71
CA PRO A 29 -1.85 -19.90 4.15
C PRO A 29 -1.84 -20.66 2.82
N GLU A 30 -2.92 -21.39 2.50
CA GLU A 30 -2.99 -22.26 1.32
C GLU A 30 -3.10 -21.45 0.02
N VAL A 31 -2.07 -21.53 -0.82
CA VAL A 31 -2.02 -20.82 -2.11
C VAL A 31 -2.97 -21.48 -3.14
N PRO A 32 -3.92 -20.74 -3.74
CA PRO A 32 -4.88 -21.29 -4.70
C PRO A 32 -4.26 -21.38 -6.11
N TYR A 33 -3.29 -22.28 -6.30
CA TYR A 33 -2.54 -22.42 -7.55
C TYR A 33 -3.42 -22.55 -8.80
N ALA A 34 -4.50 -23.34 -8.73
CA ALA A 34 -5.42 -23.54 -9.85
C ALA A 34 -6.07 -22.22 -10.31
N LEU A 35 -6.44 -21.35 -9.36
CA LEU A 35 -7.07 -20.06 -9.67
C LEU A 35 -6.05 -19.08 -10.29
N ILE A 36 -4.81 -19.10 -9.80
CA ILE A 36 -3.72 -18.29 -10.36
C ILE A 36 -3.42 -18.72 -11.80
N GLU A 37 -3.41 -20.02 -12.09
CA GLU A 37 -3.18 -20.56 -13.44
C GLU A 37 -4.33 -20.25 -14.41
N GLU A 38 -5.57 -20.28 -13.91
CA GLU A 38 -6.78 -19.97 -14.68
C GLU A 38 -6.86 -18.49 -15.02
N LEU A 39 -6.73 -17.62 -14.02
CA LEU A 39 -6.96 -16.18 -14.18
C LEU A 39 -5.73 -15.40 -14.65
N LYS A 40 -4.52 -15.93 -14.36
CA LYS A 40 -3.23 -15.27 -14.65
C LYS A 40 -3.22 -13.80 -14.20
N PRO A 41 -3.48 -13.53 -12.90
CA PRO A 41 -3.57 -12.17 -12.40
C PRO A 41 -2.21 -11.45 -12.49
N ALA A 42 -2.24 -10.12 -12.55
CA ALA A 42 -1.04 -9.29 -12.45
C ALA A 42 -0.37 -9.41 -11.07
N GLY A 43 -1.16 -9.67 -10.03
CA GLY A 43 -0.61 -9.90 -8.70
C GLY A 43 -1.58 -10.47 -7.70
N VAL A 44 -1.09 -10.56 -6.46
CA VAL A 44 -1.84 -11.07 -5.32
C VAL A 44 -1.70 -10.11 -4.14
N LEU A 45 -2.79 -9.89 -3.40
CA LEU A 45 -2.81 -9.11 -2.18
C LEU A 45 -2.92 -10.04 -0.97
N LEU A 46 -1.92 -9.99 -0.12
CA LEU A 46 -1.77 -10.88 1.02
C LEU A 46 -1.97 -10.12 2.34
N PHE A 47 -2.63 -10.79 3.28
CA PHE A 47 -2.89 -10.31 4.63
C PHE A 47 -2.30 -11.27 5.66
N ALA A 48 -2.50 -10.97 6.95
CA ALA A 48 -1.93 -11.76 8.05
C ALA A 48 -2.20 -13.26 7.99
N SER A 49 -3.38 -13.67 7.54
CA SER A 49 -3.74 -15.09 7.43
C SER A 49 -2.91 -15.85 6.38
N ASN A 50 -2.34 -15.15 5.39
CA ASN A 50 -1.47 -15.77 4.38
C ASN A 50 -0.04 -16.02 4.88
N PHE A 51 0.34 -15.42 6.02
CA PHE A 51 1.68 -15.54 6.62
C PHE A 51 1.71 -16.42 7.88
N GLU A 52 0.64 -17.16 8.18
CA GLU A 52 0.54 -18.00 9.38
C GLU A 52 1.63 -19.07 9.45
N GLU A 53 2.06 -19.61 8.29
CA GLU A 53 3.15 -20.57 8.16
C GLU A 53 4.52 -19.91 7.92
N GLY A 54 4.59 -18.58 8.09
CA GLY A 54 5.74 -17.77 7.70
C GLY A 54 5.77 -17.44 6.20
N PRO A 55 6.89 -16.92 5.68
CA PRO A 55 6.99 -16.46 4.30
C PRO A 55 7.28 -17.57 3.27
N GLY A 56 7.51 -18.81 3.73
CA GLY A 56 7.90 -19.95 2.88
C GLY A 56 6.95 -20.20 1.69
N PRO A 57 5.63 -20.26 1.90
CA PRO A 57 4.66 -20.39 0.80
C PRO A 57 4.74 -19.25 -0.22
N ILE A 58 5.03 -18.03 0.21
CA ILE A 58 5.13 -16.85 -0.68
C ILE A 58 6.43 -16.89 -1.48
N HIS A 59 7.53 -17.34 -0.86
CA HIS A 59 8.77 -17.60 -1.58
C HIS A 59 8.58 -18.68 -2.64
N GLU A 60 7.80 -19.73 -2.36
CA GLU A 60 7.46 -20.75 -3.35
C GLU A 60 6.61 -20.19 -4.50
N LEU A 61 5.59 -19.39 -4.16
CA LEU A 61 4.76 -18.70 -5.13
C LEU A 61 5.61 -17.84 -6.09
N LYS A 62 6.51 -17.00 -5.55
CA LYS A 62 7.43 -16.16 -6.36
C LYS A 62 8.39 -17.00 -7.21
N ARG A 63 8.88 -18.15 -6.72
CA ARG A 63 9.71 -19.05 -7.53
C ARG A 63 8.94 -19.65 -8.71
N ARG A 64 7.66 -19.99 -8.51
CA ARG A 64 6.81 -20.58 -9.55
C ARG A 64 6.32 -19.54 -10.56
N TYR A 65 6.05 -18.31 -10.10
CA TYR A 65 5.54 -17.21 -10.91
C TYR A 65 6.39 -15.95 -10.68
N PRO A 66 7.56 -15.82 -11.33
CA PRO A 66 8.48 -14.72 -11.09
C PRO A 66 7.93 -13.35 -11.46
N ASP A 67 7.02 -13.29 -12.44
CA ASP A 67 6.39 -12.06 -12.91
C ASP A 67 5.14 -11.65 -12.10
N LEU A 68 4.69 -12.49 -11.14
CA LEU A 68 3.54 -12.19 -10.31
C LEU A 68 3.93 -11.18 -9.22
N LEU A 69 3.23 -10.04 -9.17
CA LEU A 69 3.41 -9.06 -8.12
C LEU A 69 2.76 -9.52 -6.82
N VAL A 70 3.45 -9.33 -5.71
CA VAL A 70 2.94 -9.60 -4.36
C VAL A 70 2.77 -8.28 -3.63
N PHE A 71 1.54 -8.02 -3.21
CA PHE A 71 1.12 -6.86 -2.44
C PHE A 71 0.81 -7.24 -1.00
N THR A 72 0.98 -6.30 -0.07
CA THR A 72 0.47 -6.44 1.30
C THR A 72 0.03 -5.09 1.87
N ASP A 73 -0.48 -5.10 3.10
CA ASP A 73 -0.80 -3.90 3.86
C ASP A 73 -0.01 -3.91 5.19
N GLN A 74 1.08 -3.14 5.24
CA GLN A 74 2.00 -3.06 6.38
C GLN A 74 2.27 -1.60 6.79
N GLU A 75 1.30 -0.94 7.42
CA GLU A 75 1.40 0.48 7.80
C GLU A 75 2.20 0.74 9.10
N GLY A 76 2.56 -0.32 9.83
CA GLY A 76 3.07 -0.22 11.20
C GLY A 76 1.95 -0.09 12.24
N GLY A 77 2.29 0.17 13.50
CA GLY A 77 1.28 0.25 14.57
C GLY A 77 0.47 -1.04 14.66
N PRO A 78 -0.87 -1.06 14.79
CA PRO A 78 -1.62 -2.32 14.80
C PRO A 78 -1.84 -2.94 13.41
N PHE A 79 -1.61 -2.21 12.31
CA PHE A 79 -1.93 -2.63 10.93
C PHE A 79 -0.71 -3.26 10.26
N ASN A 80 -0.51 -4.56 10.49
CA ASN A 80 0.64 -5.31 10.00
C ASN A 80 0.16 -6.69 9.54
N SER A 81 0.38 -6.99 8.27
CA SER A 81 0.10 -8.28 7.67
C SER A 81 1.21 -9.29 8.00
N PHE A 82 2.48 -8.93 7.85
CA PHE A 82 3.58 -9.82 8.17
C PHE A 82 4.27 -9.44 9.48
N ARG A 83 4.65 -10.45 10.27
CA ARG A 83 5.40 -10.29 11.51
C ARG A 83 6.50 -11.34 11.59
N PRO A 84 7.76 -10.95 11.39
CA PRO A 84 8.85 -11.87 11.65
C PRO A 84 8.87 -12.27 13.14
N PRO A 85 9.04 -13.56 13.47
CA PRO A 85 9.19 -13.99 14.86
C PRO A 85 10.34 -13.25 15.55
N GLY A 86 10.08 -12.72 16.75
CA GLY A 86 11.09 -12.05 17.56
C GLY A 86 11.42 -10.61 17.16
N VAL A 87 10.76 -10.04 16.13
CA VAL A 87 10.93 -8.63 15.76
C VAL A 87 9.87 -7.77 16.46
N PRO A 88 10.27 -6.72 17.21
CA PRO A 88 9.33 -5.79 17.80
C PRO A 88 8.53 -5.03 16.75
N ARG A 89 7.27 -4.75 17.07
CA ARG A 89 6.39 -3.96 16.21
C ARG A 89 6.88 -2.51 16.08
N PHE A 90 6.94 -2.01 14.85
CA PHE A 90 7.19 -0.61 14.56
C PHE A 90 6.03 0.33 14.98
N PRO A 91 6.32 1.58 15.36
CA PRO A 91 5.28 2.56 15.67
C PRO A 91 4.39 2.84 14.46
N GLY A 92 3.12 3.18 14.70
CA GLY A 92 2.19 3.57 13.64
C GLY A 92 2.31 5.05 13.27
N ALA A 93 1.64 5.44 12.18
CA ALA A 93 1.72 6.77 11.62
C ALA A 93 1.42 7.91 12.61
N MET A 94 0.37 7.81 13.44
CA MET A 94 0.05 8.88 14.40
C MET A 94 1.14 9.06 15.46
N ALA A 95 1.80 7.98 15.89
CA ALA A 95 2.92 8.08 16.82
C ALA A 95 4.14 8.74 16.17
N LEU A 96 4.41 8.39 14.90
CA LEU A 96 5.48 9.01 14.11
C LEU A 96 5.20 10.50 13.84
N GLY A 97 3.97 10.84 13.50
CA GLY A 97 3.55 12.23 13.32
C GLY A 97 3.54 13.04 14.63
N ALA A 98 3.27 12.40 15.77
CA ALA A 98 3.41 13.04 17.08
C ALA A 98 4.88 13.30 17.46
N ALA A 99 5.79 12.40 17.07
CA ALA A 99 7.23 12.61 17.22
C ALA A 99 7.78 13.72 16.30
N ASP A 100 7.10 13.98 15.17
CA ASP A 100 7.41 15.03 14.19
C ASP A 100 8.87 14.99 13.67
N ASP A 101 9.40 13.78 13.53
CA ASP A 101 10.72 13.49 12.95
C ASP A 101 10.55 12.66 11.66
N PRO A 102 10.63 13.31 10.46
CA PRO A 102 10.56 12.61 9.19
C PRO A 102 11.72 11.64 8.96
N GLU A 103 12.91 11.89 9.52
CA GLU A 103 14.04 10.97 9.34
C GLU A 103 13.87 9.71 10.20
N LEU A 104 13.31 9.83 11.41
CA LEU A 104 12.81 8.68 12.16
C LEU A 104 11.76 7.90 11.37
N THR A 105 10.82 8.61 10.72
CA THR A 105 9.77 7.99 9.90
C THR A 105 10.37 7.19 8.75
N ARG A 106 11.36 7.74 8.03
CA ARG A 106 12.07 7.04 6.96
C ARG A 106 12.78 5.78 7.47
N ARG A 107 13.47 5.86 8.62
CA ARG A 107 14.14 4.69 9.23
C ARG A 107 13.14 3.59 9.61
N VAL A 108 11.99 3.97 10.18
CA VAL A 108 10.93 3.03 10.52
C VAL A 108 10.34 2.38 9.27
N ALA A 109 10.00 3.18 8.26
CA ALA A 109 9.49 2.67 7.00
C ALA A 109 10.49 1.78 6.26
N ARG A 110 11.79 2.07 6.35
CA ARG A 110 12.84 1.17 5.85
C ARG A 110 12.88 -0.16 6.58
N GLY A 111 12.71 -0.16 7.90
CA GLY A 111 12.59 -1.39 8.68
C GLY A 111 11.37 -2.21 8.27
N ILE A 112 10.21 -1.57 8.14
CA ILE A 112 8.98 -2.16 7.62
C ILE A 112 9.20 -2.75 6.21
N GLY A 113 9.80 -1.98 5.31
CA GLY A 113 10.14 -2.40 3.96
C GLY A 113 11.04 -3.64 3.94
N GLN A 114 12.02 -3.72 4.84
CA GLN A 114 12.87 -4.91 5.00
C GLN A 114 12.09 -6.14 5.46
N GLU A 115 11.09 -5.99 6.35
CA GLU A 115 10.25 -7.10 6.79
C GLU A 115 9.43 -7.67 5.63
N VAL A 116 8.77 -6.81 4.85
CA VAL A 116 7.89 -7.27 3.76
C VAL A 116 8.69 -7.72 2.54
N CYS A 117 9.83 -7.09 2.24
CA CYS A 117 10.77 -7.55 1.23
C CYS A 117 11.28 -8.97 1.57
N TYR A 118 11.64 -9.23 2.83
CA TYR A 118 12.00 -10.57 3.29
C TYR A 118 10.85 -11.58 3.09
N ALA A 119 9.60 -11.15 3.22
CA ALA A 119 8.44 -12.00 2.96
C ALA A 119 8.15 -12.24 1.47
N GLY A 120 8.87 -11.59 0.56
CA GLY A 120 8.67 -11.70 -0.89
C GLY A 120 7.64 -10.72 -1.46
N VAL A 121 7.33 -9.65 -0.72
CA VAL A 121 6.42 -8.57 -1.17
C VAL A 121 7.17 -7.61 -2.08
N ASP A 122 6.58 -7.27 -3.22
CA ASP A 122 7.12 -6.32 -4.20
C ASP A 122 6.63 -4.88 -3.92
N ALA A 123 5.40 -4.74 -3.43
CA ALA A 123 4.75 -3.47 -3.19
C ALA A 123 3.92 -3.49 -1.92
N ASP A 124 4.10 -2.49 -1.06
CA ASP A 124 3.32 -2.33 0.16
C ASP A 124 2.27 -1.25 -0.06
N PHE A 125 1.04 -1.53 0.37
CA PHE A 125 -0.05 -0.57 0.31
C PHE A 125 0.07 0.45 1.43
N ALA A 126 1.20 1.14 1.53
CA ALA A 126 1.48 2.18 2.51
C ALA A 126 2.34 3.28 1.86
N PRO A 127 2.31 4.52 2.35
CA PRO A 127 1.63 4.99 3.56
C PRO A 127 0.20 5.50 3.34
N VAL A 128 -0.53 5.63 4.46
CA VAL A 128 -1.77 6.40 4.54
C VAL A 128 -1.45 7.91 4.54
N LEU A 129 -1.91 8.60 3.50
CA LEU A 129 -1.78 10.04 3.29
C LEU A 129 -3.06 10.82 3.61
N ASP A 130 -4.04 10.17 4.25
CA ASP A 130 -5.27 10.82 4.69
C ASP A 130 -4.98 11.85 5.79
N VAL A 131 -5.42 13.09 5.59
CA VAL A 131 -5.36 14.14 6.62
C VAL A 131 -6.55 13.98 7.58
N ASN A 132 -6.29 13.49 8.79
CA ASN A 132 -7.33 13.06 9.75
C ASN A 132 -7.94 14.23 10.53
N THR A 133 -8.64 15.12 9.83
CA THR A 133 -9.27 16.32 10.42
C THR A 133 -10.57 16.03 11.16
N ASN A 134 -11.22 14.88 10.91
CA ASN A 134 -12.38 14.47 11.68
C ASN A 134 -11.97 13.56 12.86
N PRO A 135 -12.02 14.02 14.12
CA PRO A 135 -11.69 13.18 15.27
C PRO A 135 -12.67 12.01 15.47
N LYS A 136 -13.84 12.05 14.82
CA LYS A 136 -14.82 10.96 14.82
C LYS A 136 -14.65 10.00 13.63
N ASN A 137 -13.56 10.10 12.88
CA ASN A 137 -13.29 9.18 11.79
C ASN A 137 -13.07 7.76 12.35
N PRO A 138 -13.89 6.77 11.95
CA PRO A 138 -13.84 5.44 12.52
C PRO A 138 -12.71 4.56 11.95
N ILE A 139 -12.16 4.92 10.78
CA ILE A 139 -11.33 4.02 9.97
C ILE A 139 -9.89 4.52 9.74
N ILE A 140 -9.68 5.84 9.67
CA ILE A 140 -8.34 6.43 9.53
C ILE A 140 -7.69 6.59 10.90
N GLY A 141 -8.19 7.50 11.75
CA GLY A 141 -7.73 7.62 13.13
C GLY A 141 -6.20 7.61 13.25
N ILE A 142 -5.68 6.62 13.98
CA ILE A 142 -4.24 6.44 14.26
C ILE A 142 -3.39 6.03 13.04
N ARG A 143 -4.01 5.69 11.90
CA ARG A 143 -3.34 5.35 10.63
C ARG A 143 -2.81 6.58 9.90
N SER A 144 -3.32 7.77 10.24
CA SER A 144 -2.81 9.01 9.69
C SER A 144 -1.66 9.56 10.52
N PHE A 145 -0.73 10.28 9.88
CA PHE A 145 0.30 11.06 10.56
C PHE A 145 -0.25 12.31 11.29
N GLY A 146 -1.52 12.68 11.07
CA GLY A 146 -2.17 13.74 11.83
C GLY A 146 -3.26 14.50 11.06
N ALA A 147 -3.70 15.61 11.65
CA ALA A 147 -4.74 16.48 11.07
C ALA A 147 -4.17 17.67 10.27
N ASP A 148 -2.84 17.81 10.21
CA ASP A 148 -2.16 18.89 9.48
C ASP A 148 -1.63 18.38 8.13
N PRO A 149 -2.05 18.96 6.99
CA PRO A 149 -1.60 18.52 5.66
C PRO A 149 -0.09 18.58 5.47
N GLU A 150 0.60 19.57 6.04
CA GLU A 150 2.06 19.70 5.91
C GLU A 150 2.80 18.57 6.63
N ARG A 151 2.37 18.26 7.87
CA ARG A 151 2.87 17.10 8.62
C ARG A 151 2.65 15.80 7.87
N VAL A 152 1.42 15.55 7.39
CA VAL A 152 1.11 14.34 6.62
C VAL A 152 1.96 14.24 5.36
N THR A 153 2.20 15.37 4.68
CA THR A 153 3.06 15.43 3.50
C THR A 153 4.51 15.04 3.83
N ARG A 154 5.16 15.68 4.82
CA ARG A 154 6.57 15.40 5.14
C ARG A 154 6.78 13.97 5.61
N HIS A 155 5.90 13.47 6.49
CA HIS A 155 5.99 12.10 6.99
C HIS A 155 5.65 11.06 5.92
N GLY A 156 4.62 11.31 5.12
CA GLY A 156 4.24 10.47 4.00
C GLY A 156 5.38 10.28 3.00
N LEU A 157 6.00 11.38 2.57
CA LEU A 157 7.16 11.34 1.68
C LEU A 157 8.36 10.61 2.30
N ALA A 158 8.57 10.76 3.60
CA ALA A 158 9.63 10.03 4.30
C ALA A 158 9.35 8.53 4.38
N PHE A 159 8.09 8.15 4.60
CA PHE A 159 7.69 6.75 4.62
C PHE A 159 7.85 6.11 3.24
N ILE A 160 7.38 6.78 2.17
CA ILE A 160 7.56 6.35 0.77
C ILE A 160 9.03 6.05 0.49
N ARG A 161 9.92 7.02 0.75
CA ARG A 161 11.37 6.82 0.55
C ARG A 161 11.94 5.67 1.37
N GLY A 162 11.43 5.46 2.59
CA GLY A 162 11.89 4.35 3.44
C GLY A 162 11.55 2.98 2.85
N LEU A 163 10.34 2.80 2.32
CA LEU A 163 9.96 1.57 1.62
C LEU A 163 10.82 1.36 0.36
N GLU A 164 11.00 2.41 -0.44
CA GLU A 164 11.80 2.35 -1.67
C GLU A 164 13.28 2.06 -1.39
N ASP A 165 13.86 2.61 -0.31
CA ASP A 165 15.21 2.31 0.18
C ASP A 165 15.38 0.82 0.56
N ALA A 166 14.28 0.10 0.81
CA ALA A 166 14.25 -1.34 1.06
C ALA A 166 13.91 -2.18 -0.19
N GLY A 167 13.69 -1.53 -1.34
CA GLY A 167 13.33 -2.19 -2.60
C GLY A 167 11.86 -2.55 -2.72
N VAL A 168 10.98 -1.90 -1.94
CA VAL A 168 9.53 -2.15 -1.94
C VAL A 168 8.82 -0.91 -2.48
N LEU A 169 7.91 -1.10 -3.44
CA LEU A 169 7.11 0.00 -3.98
C LEU A 169 6.11 0.49 -2.92
N ALA A 170 5.95 1.81 -2.81
CA ALA A 170 4.96 2.42 -1.93
C ALA A 170 3.62 2.66 -2.67
N THR A 171 2.54 2.81 -1.91
CA THR A 171 1.22 3.20 -2.45
C THR A 171 0.58 4.26 -1.57
N ALA A 172 0.42 5.47 -2.11
CA ALA A 172 -0.30 6.55 -1.44
C ALA A 172 -1.81 6.27 -1.39
N LYS A 173 -2.38 6.19 -0.18
CA LYS A 173 -3.82 5.92 0.02
C LYS A 173 -4.46 6.82 1.09
N HIS A 174 -5.77 7.06 1.07
CA HIS A 174 -6.77 6.58 0.12
C HIS A 174 -7.24 7.77 -0.71
N PHE A 175 -6.74 7.95 -1.93
CA PHE A 175 -7.07 9.12 -2.76
C PHE A 175 -8.60 9.26 -2.96
N PRO A 176 -9.18 10.48 -2.89
CA PRO A 176 -8.55 11.79 -2.71
C PRO A 176 -8.38 12.22 -1.24
N GLY A 177 -8.45 11.26 -0.31
CA GLY A 177 -8.46 11.45 1.13
C GLY A 177 -9.68 10.79 1.74
N HIS A 178 -9.53 10.26 2.96
CA HIS A 178 -10.62 9.68 3.76
C HIS A 178 -10.70 10.30 5.16
N GLY A 179 -9.76 11.19 5.51
CA GLY A 179 -9.58 11.67 6.87
C GLY A 179 -10.69 12.60 7.43
N ASP A 180 -11.54 13.19 6.58
CA ASP A 180 -12.68 14.03 7.01
C ASP A 180 -14.06 13.36 6.84
N THR A 181 -14.12 12.03 6.81
CA THR A 181 -15.38 11.27 6.73
C THR A 181 -15.77 10.71 8.10
N SER A 182 -17.04 10.36 8.28
CA SER A 182 -17.58 9.76 9.51
C SER A 182 -18.19 8.37 9.28
N VAL A 183 -17.95 7.78 8.11
CA VAL A 183 -18.51 6.50 7.69
C VAL A 183 -17.33 5.61 7.32
N ASP A 184 -17.29 4.42 7.90
CA ASP A 184 -16.34 3.40 7.47
C ASP A 184 -16.74 2.93 6.05
N SER A 185 -15.81 3.03 5.09
CA SER A 185 -16.04 2.60 3.72
C SER A 185 -16.28 1.10 3.57
N HIS A 186 -15.93 0.29 4.58
CA HIS A 186 -16.30 -1.12 4.62
C HIS A 186 -17.81 -1.33 4.85
N LEU A 187 -18.50 -0.34 5.42
CA LEU A 187 -19.89 -0.45 5.88
C LEU A 187 -20.87 0.43 5.10
N GLY A 188 -20.37 1.43 4.36
CA GLY A 188 -21.20 2.31 3.55
C GLY A 188 -20.38 3.30 2.74
N LEU A 189 -21.05 4.09 1.90
CA LEU A 189 -20.38 5.06 1.02
C LEU A 189 -20.03 6.34 1.81
N PRO A 190 -18.74 6.66 2.06
CA PRO A 190 -18.36 7.90 2.69
C PRO A 190 -18.58 9.10 1.77
N VAL A 191 -18.99 10.21 2.35
CA VAL A 191 -19.18 11.49 1.66
C VAL A 191 -18.60 12.60 2.52
N TYR A 192 -17.87 13.54 1.90
CA TYR A 192 -17.47 14.78 2.55
C TYR A 192 -18.72 15.62 2.84
N LYS A 193 -19.09 15.75 4.13
CA LYS A 193 -20.29 16.51 4.55
C LYS A 193 -20.00 17.98 4.82
N ARG A 194 -18.73 18.40 4.81
CA ARG A 194 -18.28 19.73 5.21
C ARG A 194 -17.31 20.29 4.19
N GLY A 195 -17.38 21.60 4.00
CA GLY A 195 -16.51 22.33 3.07
C GLY A 195 -17.04 22.33 1.64
N SER A 196 -16.64 23.36 0.91
CA SER A 196 -16.71 23.42 -0.54
C SER A 196 -15.63 22.52 -1.16
N LEU A 197 -15.81 22.15 -2.44
CA LEU A 197 -14.81 21.35 -3.16
C LEU A 197 -13.40 21.97 -3.09
N PRO A 198 -13.19 23.29 -3.31
CA PRO A 198 -11.86 23.89 -3.17
C PRO A 198 -11.25 23.77 -1.77
N GLU A 199 -12.06 23.85 -0.71
CA GLU A 199 -11.59 23.69 0.67
C GLU A 199 -11.19 22.23 0.97
N ILE A 200 -11.94 21.27 0.42
CA ILE A 200 -11.61 19.84 0.52
C ILE A 200 -10.30 19.58 -0.23
N GLU A 201 -10.17 20.09 -1.46
CA GLU A 201 -8.97 19.93 -2.27
C GLU A 201 -7.74 20.51 -1.59
N GLN A 202 -7.82 21.76 -1.12
CA GLN A 202 -6.71 22.44 -0.43
C GLN A 202 -6.26 21.71 0.85
N ARG A 203 -7.17 20.98 1.51
CA ARG A 203 -6.87 20.26 2.74
C ARG A 203 -6.34 18.85 2.50
N HIS A 204 -6.92 18.11 1.55
CA HIS A 204 -6.69 16.66 1.44
C HIS A 204 -5.76 16.26 0.30
N LEU A 205 -5.67 17.06 -0.78
CA LEU A 205 -4.82 16.73 -1.93
C LEU A 205 -3.33 16.99 -1.78
N PRO A 206 -2.84 17.98 -0.98
CA PRO A 206 -1.41 18.30 -0.96
C PRO A 206 -0.46 17.11 -0.68
N PRO A 207 -0.78 16.18 0.26
CA PRO A 207 0.04 14.99 0.45
C PRO A 207 0.14 14.10 -0.80
N PHE A 208 -0.97 13.90 -1.52
CA PHE A 208 -1.00 13.08 -2.73
C PHE A 208 -0.26 13.75 -3.89
N GLU A 209 -0.46 15.06 -4.09
CA GLU A 209 0.29 15.81 -5.12
C GLU A 209 1.80 15.78 -4.88
N ALA A 210 2.21 15.83 -3.61
CA ALA A 210 3.61 15.70 -3.25
C ALA A 210 4.14 14.28 -3.52
N ALA A 211 3.36 13.24 -3.21
CA ALA A 211 3.73 11.86 -3.46
C ALA A 211 3.89 11.57 -4.97
N VAL A 212 2.94 12.01 -5.79
CA VAL A 212 3.03 11.91 -7.27
C VAL A 212 4.26 12.64 -7.80
N ARG A 213 4.55 13.84 -7.31
CA ARG A 213 5.78 14.58 -7.69
C ARG A 213 7.06 13.88 -7.26
N ALA A 214 7.01 13.07 -6.21
CA ALA A 214 8.13 12.27 -5.74
C ALA A 214 8.29 10.95 -6.49
N GLY A 215 7.35 10.59 -7.37
CA GLY A 215 7.43 9.39 -8.20
C GLY A 215 6.75 8.15 -7.62
N VAL A 216 5.87 8.33 -6.63
CA VAL A 216 4.96 7.27 -6.16
C VAL A 216 3.96 6.87 -7.24
#